data_AF-A0A1S3D4P6-F1
#
_entry.id   AF-A0A1S3D4P6-F1
#
_cell.length_a   1.000
_cell.length_b   1.000
_cell.length_c   1.000
_cell.angle_alpha   90.00
_cell.angle_beta   90.00
_cell.angle_gamma   90.00
#
_symmetry.space_group_name_H-M   'P 1'
#
loop_
_entity.id
_entity.type
_entity.pdbx_description
1 polymer ?
#
loop_
_entity_poly.entity_id
_entity_poly.type
_entity_poly.pdbx_seq_one_letter_code
_entity_poly.pdbx_strand_id
1 'polypeptide(L)'
;MGDSLEQDQKIDDSKIEVMALYSSFHIARLQVGLSEPLKLGQVSQVKIKLLHKTPMQIDGEPWLQPPAMITLSHVDKANVLMLSPSDTEET
;
A
#
# COMPACT_ATOMS: atom_id res chain seq x y z
N MET A 1 -23.30 -5.45 15.79
CA MET A 1 -22.94 -4.02 15.83
C MET A 1 -21.64 -3.88 15.05
N GLY A 2 -21.73 -3.54 13.77
CA GLY A 2 -20.61 -3.20 12.89
C GLY A 2 -19.67 -4.33 12.46
N ASP A 3 -20.13 -5.24 11.59
CA ASP A 3 -19.21 -5.86 10.63
C ASP A 3 -18.65 -4.72 9.78
N SER A 4 -17.45 -4.25 10.12
CA SER A 4 -16.68 -3.41 9.22
C SER A 4 -16.17 -4.37 8.17
N LEU A 5 -16.83 -4.41 7.02
CA LEU A 5 -16.40 -5.15 5.85
C LEU A 5 -15.00 -4.64 5.47
N GLU A 6 -13.95 -5.27 5.99
CA GLU A 6 -12.60 -5.04 5.47
C GLU A 6 -12.64 -5.45 4.00
N GLN A 7 -12.48 -4.46 3.13
CA GLN A 7 -12.48 -4.66 1.69
C GLN A 7 -11.09 -5.14 1.27
N ASP A 8 -11.03 -6.26 0.56
CA ASP A 8 -9.77 -6.78 0.03
C ASP A 8 -9.10 -5.76 -0.90
N GLN A 9 -7.76 -5.75 -0.87
CA GLN A 9 -6.97 -4.92 -1.76
C GLN A 9 -7.27 -5.27 -3.22
N LYS A 10 -7.53 -4.24 -4.03
CA LYS A 10 -7.72 -4.36 -5.48
C LYS A 10 -6.86 -3.33 -6.19
N ILE A 11 -6.31 -3.69 -7.35
CA ILE A 11 -5.43 -2.80 -8.12
C ILE A 11 -6.23 -1.77 -8.95
N ASP A 12 -7.49 -2.06 -9.23
CA ASP A 12 -8.33 -1.35 -10.19
C ASP A 12 -9.49 -0.57 -9.54
N ASP A 13 -9.57 -0.54 -8.20
CA ASP A 13 -10.65 0.13 -7.46
C ASP A 13 -10.38 1.62 -7.17
N SER A 14 -9.25 2.15 -7.65
CA SER A 14 -8.82 3.55 -7.46
C SER A 14 -8.64 3.98 -6.00
N LYS A 15 -8.37 3.02 -5.11
CA LYS A 15 -8.05 3.30 -3.71
C LYS A 15 -6.57 2.99 -3.40
N ILE A 16 -6.11 3.57 -2.30
CA ILE A 16 -4.75 3.45 -1.77
C ILE A 16 -4.84 2.73 -0.43
N GLU A 17 -4.07 1.65 -0.29
CA GLU A 17 -3.88 0.98 0.99
C GLU A 17 -2.86 1.74 1.83
N VAL A 18 -3.26 2.10 3.06
CA VAL A 18 -2.40 2.79 4.01
C VAL A 18 -2.03 1.80 5.11
N MET A 19 -0.75 1.45 5.19
CA MET A 19 -0.22 0.50 6.15
C MET A 19 0.95 1.10 6.93
N ALA A 20 1.12 0.65 8.17
CA ALA A 20 2.21 1.06 9.04
C ALA A 20 3.05 -0.13 9.52
N LEU A 21 4.34 0.12 9.64
CA LEU A 21 5.35 -0.80 10.17
C LEU A 21 6.03 -0.08 11.33
N TYR A 22 6.23 -0.78 12.46
CA TYR A 22 6.72 -0.13 13.68
C TYR A 22 8.13 -0.56 14.10
N SER A 23 8.74 -1.56 13.44
CA SER A 23 10.12 -1.96 13.71
C SER A 23 10.73 -2.83 12.61
N SER A 24 12.06 -2.93 12.56
CA SER A 24 12.76 -3.89 11.69
C SER A 24 12.41 -5.35 12.02
N PHE A 25 12.10 -5.65 13.28
CA PHE A 25 11.65 -7.00 13.66
C PHE A 25 10.24 -7.30 13.16
N HIS A 26 9.35 -6.30 13.14
CA HIS A 26 8.04 -6.42 12.50
C HIS A 26 8.19 -6.71 11.00
N ILE A 27 9.10 -6.00 10.32
CA ILE A 27 9.45 -6.27 8.92
C ILE A 27 9.97 -7.70 8.74
N ALA A 28 10.90 -8.17 9.59
CA ALA A 28 11.44 -9.52 9.50
C ALA A 28 10.34 -10.60 9.65
N ARG A 29 9.40 -10.41 10.58
CA ARG A 29 8.26 -11.34 10.75
C ARG A 29 7.31 -11.32 9.57
N LEU A 30 7.12 -10.18 8.90
CA LEU A 30 6.32 -10.09 7.67
C LEU A 30 6.91 -10.96 6.55
N GLN A 31 8.23 -10.92 6.37
CA GLN A 31 8.92 -11.68 5.33
C GLN A 31 8.77 -13.20 5.47
N VAL A 32 8.56 -13.70 6.69
CA VAL A 32 8.37 -15.13 6.99
C VAL A 32 6.91 -15.51 7.28
N GLY A 33 5.95 -14.60 7.05
CA GLY A 33 4.52 -14.87 7.26
C GLY A 33 4.09 -15.01 8.73
N LEU A 34 4.89 -14.52 9.69
CA LEU A 34 4.60 -14.59 11.12
C LEU A 34 3.94 -13.31 11.67
N SER A 35 3.64 -12.33 10.82
CA SER A 35 2.98 -11.09 11.20
C SER A 35 2.24 -10.50 10.00
N GLU A 36 1.37 -9.55 10.26
CA GLU A 36 0.71 -8.71 9.27
C GLU A 36 1.06 -7.23 9.49
N PRO A 37 1.04 -6.38 8.45
CA PRO A 37 1.27 -4.95 8.63
C PRO A 37 0.07 -4.34 9.37
N LEU A 38 0.28 -3.21 10.06
CA LEU A 38 -0.84 -2.50 10.66
C LEU A 38 -1.63 -1.78 9.57
N LYS A 39 -2.82 -2.29 9.22
CA LYS A 39 -3.74 -1.63 8.29
C LYS A 39 -4.31 -0.37 8.96
N LEU A 40 -4.01 0.80 8.40
CA LEU A 40 -4.58 2.07 8.86
C LEU A 40 -5.88 2.41 8.12
N GLY A 41 -6.07 1.85 6.92
CA GLY A 41 -7.30 1.94 6.15
C GLY A 41 -7.06 1.99 4.65
N GLN A 42 -8.16 2.09 3.92
CA GLN A 42 -8.20 2.16 2.46
C GLN A 42 -8.88 3.47 2.04
N VAL A 43 -8.22 4.31 1.23
CA VAL A 43 -8.69 5.69 0.92
C VAL A 43 -8.46 6.08 -0.54
N SER A 44 -9.29 6.96 -1.11
CA SER A 44 -9.06 7.49 -2.47
C SER A 44 -7.99 8.60 -2.53
N GLN A 45 -7.70 9.22 -1.38
CA GLN A 45 -6.67 10.26 -1.26
C GLN A 45 -6.05 10.21 0.13
N VAL A 46 -4.72 10.35 0.19
CA VAL A 46 -3.98 10.47 1.44
C VAL A 46 -3.09 11.71 1.43
N LYS A 47 -3.03 12.41 2.56
CA LYS A 47 -2.14 13.55 2.78
C LYS A 47 -1.16 13.22 3.89
N ILE A 48 0.13 13.24 3.56
CA ILE A 48 1.23 12.91 4.46
C ILE A 48 2.02 14.19 4.75
N LYS A 49 2.19 14.53 6.02
CA LYS A 49 3.03 15.64 6.46
C LYS A 49 4.34 15.09 7.02
N LEU A 50 5.43 15.35 6.33
CA LEU A 50 6.78 15.03 6.79
C LEU A 50 7.37 16.25 7.49
N LEU A 51 7.72 16.09 8.78
CA LEU A 51 8.30 17.15 9.60
C LEU A 51 9.83 17.22 9.48
N HIS A 52 10.44 16.11 9.08
CA HIS A 52 11.88 15.93 8.99
C HIS A 52 12.25 15.31 7.65
N LYS A 53 13.56 15.23 7.40
CA LYS A 53 14.09 14.59 6.23
C LYS A 53 13.95 13.06 6.37
N THR A 54 13.19 12.42 5.48
CA THR A 54 12.75 11.01 5.63
C THR A 54 13.13 10.19 4.39
N PRO A 55 13.67 8.96 4.54
CA PRO A 55 13.87 8.05 3.42
C PRO A 55 12.54 7.67 2.78
N MET A 56 12.46 7.73 1.45
CA MET A 56 11.29 7.40 0.66
C MET A 56 11.70 6.50 -0.52
N GLN A 57 10.73 5.75 -1.04
CA GLN A 57 10.91 4.90 -2.22
C GLN A 57 9.62 4.83 -3.03
N ILE A 58 9.72 4.85 -4.36
CA ILE A 58 8.64 4.67 -5.34
C ILE A 58 9.20 3.83 -6.46
N ASP A 59 8.49 2.78 -6.87
CA ASP A 59 8.82 1.93 -8.02
C ASP A 59 10.28 1.46 -8.09
N GLY A 60 10.88 1.20 -6.92
CA GLY A 60 12.29 0.78 -6.80
C GLY A 60 13.31 1.90 -6.63
N GLU A 61 12.95 3.17 -6.86
CA GLU A 61 13.85 4.32 -6.79
C GLU A 61 13.85 4.95 -5.38
N PRO A 62 14.95 4.89 -4.62
CA PRO A 62 15.04 5.49 -3.30
C PRO A 62 15.49 6.95 -3.37
N TRP A 63 14.95 7.79 -2.48
CA TRP A 63 15.46 9.15 -2.26
C TRP A 63 15.27 9.61 -0.82
N LEU A 64 15.91 10.73 -0.47
CA LEU A 64 15.80 11.32 0.85
C LEU A 64 14.96 12.61 0.78
N GLN A 65 13.69 12.50 1.14
CA GLN A 65 12.69 13.56 1.02
C GLN A 65 12.85 14.62 2.11
N PRO A 66 13.07 15.91 1.78
CA PRO A 66 13.00 17.01 2.75
C PRO A 66 11.59 17.16 3.36
N PRO A 67 11.44 17.89 4.48
CA PRO A 67 10.12 18.20 5.05
C PRO A 67 9.14 18.72 3.98
N ALA A 68 7.96 18.12 3.92
CA ALA A 68 7.00 18.37 2.84
C ALA A 68 5.58 17.96 3.22
N MET A 69 4.61 18.47 2.46
CA MET A 69 3.24 17.96 2.44
C MET A 69 3.05 17.19 1.13
N ILE A 70 2.89 15.87 1.22
CA ILE A 70 2.70 14.99 0.08
C ILE A 70 1.21 14.65 0.00
N THR A 71 0.62 14.79 -1.17
CA THR A 71 -0.76 14.38 -1.42
C THR A 71 -0.74 13.30 -2.50
N LEU A 72 -1.27 12.13 -2.20
CA LEU A 72 -1.38 11.01 -3.12
C LEU A 72 -2.86 10.77 -3.42
N SER A 73 -3.19 10.61 -4.69
CA SER A 73 -4.52 10.27 -5.19
C SER A 73 -4.39 9.53 -6.51
N HIS A 74 -5.42 8.77 -6.87
CA HIS A 74 -5.52 8.23 -8.21
C HIS A 74 -5.59 9.37 -9.25
N VAL A 75 -4.84 9.25 -10.34
CA VAL A 75 -4.80 10.25 -11.43
C VAL A 75 -5.22 9.61 -12.75
N ASP A 76 -4.62 8.46 -13.09
CA ASP A 76 -4.88 7.74 -14.32
C ASP A 76 -4.58 6.24 -14.13
N LYS A 77 -4.92 5.44 -15.15
CA LYS A 77 -4.67 4.00 -15.19
C LYS A 77 -4.20 3.54 -16.57
N ALA A 78 -3.40 2.48 -16.58
CA ALA A 78 -3.05 1.77 -17.80
C ALA A 78 -3.88 0.48 -17.92
N ASN A 79 -4.22 0.11 -19.16
CA ASN A 79 -4.77 -1.22 -19.42
C ASN A 79 -3.63 -2.24 -19.41
N VAL A 80 -3.74 -3.26 -18.56
CA VAL A 80 -2.75 -4.33 -18.42
C VAL A 80 -3.38 -5.67 -18.82
N LEU A 81 -2.57 -6.57 -19.38
CA LEU A 81 -3.01 -7.94 -19.65
C LEU A 81 -3.14 -8.68 -18.31
N MET A 82 -4.30 -9.29 -18.09
CA MET A 82 -4.58 -10.10 -16.91
C MET A 82 -4.78 -11.56 -17.35
N LEU A 83 -4.33 -12.51 -16.52
CA LEU A 83 -4.67 -13.91 -16.70
C LEU A 83 -6.19 -14.08 -16.62
N SER A 84 -6.76 -14.94 -17.46
CA SER A 84 -8.19 -15.20 -17.38
C SER A 84 -8.50 -15.93 -16.06
N PRO A 85 -9.63 -15.63 -15.39
CA PRO A 85 -10.00 -16.33 -14.16
C PRO A 85 -10.11 -17.84 -14.32
N SER A 86 -10.40 -18.33 -15.53
CA SER A 86 -10.48 -19.76 -15.86
C SER A 86 -9.13 -20.49 -15.88
N ASP A 87 -8.02 -19.77 -16.04
CA ASP A 87 -6.67 -20.38 -16.10
C ASP A 87 -5.99 -20.45 -14.72
N THR A 88 -6.72 -20.14 -13.63
CA THR A 88 -6.15 -20.07 -12.27
C THR A 88 -6.22 -21.41 -11.51
N GLU A 89 -6.96 -22.41 -12.01
CA GLU A 89 -7.18 -23.70 -11.29
C GLU A 89 -6.15 -24.82 -11.61
N GLU A 90 -5.12 -24.57 -12.41
CA GLU A 90 -4.16 -25.61 -12.86
C GLU A 90 -2.73 -25.55 -12.27
N THR A 91 -2.50 -24.80 -11.18
CA THR A 91 -1.16 -24.72 -10.54
C THR A 91 -1.18 -24.89 -9.03
#